data_AF-A0A7W3R6I2-F1
#
_entry.id   AF-A0A7W3R6I2-F1
#
_cell.length_a   1.000
_cell.length_b   1.000
_cell.length_c   1.000
_cell.angle_alpha   90.00
_cell.angle_beta   90.00
_cell.angle_gamma   90.00
#
_symmetry.space_group_name_H-M   'P 1'
#
loop_
_entity.id
_entity.type
_entity.pdbx_description
1 polymer ?
#
loop_
_entity_poly.entity_id
_entity_poly.type
_entity_poly.pdbx_seq_one_letter_code
_entity_poly.pdbx_strand_id
1 'polypeptide(L)'
;MTSNPPKTNPLPPGDRLLTVAEAAELLNTSERFPRRLIAERRIRFVRLGEEGKRGHVRIPESALREFIAGGVVEPLTASDVWRAA
;
A
#
# COMPACT_ATOMS: atom_id res chain seq x y z
N MET A 1 16.26 -30.61 12.70
CA MET A 1 16.68 -29.22 12.48
C MET A 1 16.07 -28.74 11.17
N THR A 2 14.77 -28.47 11.15
CA THR A 2 14.12 -27.87 9.99
C THR A 2 13.46 -26.62 10.52
N SER A 3 14.16 -25.49 10.43
CA SER A 3 13.56 -24.19 10.70
C SER A 3 12.46 -24.00 9.67
N ASN A 4 11.22 -24.08 10.11
CA ASN A 4 10.07 -23.62 9.35
C ASN A 4 10.39 -22.16 8.94
N PRO A 5 10.42 -21.81 7.65
CA PRO A 5 10.59 -20.41 7.27
C PRO A 5 9.50 -19.61 7.98
N PRO A 6 9.80 -18.41 8.53
CA PRO A 6 8.76 -17.60 9.13
C PRO A 6 7.70 -17.41 8.05
N LYS A 7 6.45 -17.80 8.33
CA LYS A 7 5.33 -17.41 7.48
C LYS A 7 5.46 -15.90 7.36
N THR A 8 5.80 -15.40 6.16
CA THR A 8 5.93 -13.97 5.89
C THR A 8 4.59 -13.38 6.29
N ASN A 9 4.54 -12.78 7.47
CA ASN A 9 3.30 -12.24 7.97
C ASN A 9 2.98 -11.10 7.01
N PRO A 10 1.91 -11.19 6.20
CA PRO A 10 1.63 -10.18 5.20
C PRO A 10 1.27 -8.85 5.85
N LEU A 11 1.18 -8.78 7.18
CA LEU A 11 0.97 -7.60 8.00
C LEU A 11 1.98 -7.64 9.16
N PRO A 12 2.89 -6.68 9.30
CA PRO A 12 3.78 -6.63 10.46
C PRO A 12 2.98 -6.60 11.77
N PRO A 13 3.43 -7.28 12.85
CA PRO A 13 2.80 -7.14 14.16
C PRO A 13 2.81 -5.67 14.60
N GLY A 14 1.64 -5.12 14.93
CA GLY A 14 1.51 -3.72 15.34
C GLY A 14 1.38 -2.70 14.22
N ASP A 15 1.22 -3.13 12.95
CA ASP A 15 0.96 -2.21 11.85
C ASP A 15 -0.38 -1.48 12.02
N ARG A 16 -0.38 -0.16 11.82
CA ARG A 16 -1.57 0.67 12.02
C ARG A 16 -2.55 0.40 10.88
N LEU A 17 -3.79 0.08 11.25
CA LEU A 17 -4.88 -0.15 10.30
C LEU A 17 -5.67 1.14 10.06
N LEU A 18 -5.43 1.76 8.91
CA LEU A 18 -6.03 3.01 8.50
C LEU A 18 -7.40 2.78 7.84
N THR A 19 -8.30 3.73 8.05
CA THR A 19 -9.50 3.89 7.23
C THR A 19 -9.16 4.39 5.83
N VAL A 20 -10.13 4.36 4.92
CA VAL A 20 -9.97 4.95 3.58
C VAL A 20 -9.70 6.46 3.66
N ALA A 21 -10.34 7.16 4.60
CA ALA A 21 -10.14 8.59 4.81
C ALA A 21 -8.72 8.89 5.33
N GLU A 22 -8.27 8.19 6.38
CA GLU A 22 -6.89 8.34 6.90
C GLU A 22 -5.83 7.99 5.84
N ALA A 23 -6.07 6.98 5.01
CA ALA A 23 -5.18 6.65 3.90
C ALA A 23 -5.13 7.77 2.84
N ALA A 24 -6.26 8.42 2.58
CA ALA A 24 -6.34 9.54 1.66
C ALA A 24 -5.55 10.75 2.20
N GLU A 25 -5.71 11.04 3.50
CA GLU A 25 -4.95 12.08 4.20
C GLU A 25 -3.44 11.81 4.16
N LEU A 26 -3.02 10.57 4.46
CA LEU A 26 -1.60 10.19 4.43
C LEU A 26 -0.99 10.36 3.02
N LEU A 27 -1.74 10.00 1.99
CA LEU A 27 -1.29 10.14 0.60
C LEU A 27 -1.46 11.57 0.06
N ASN A 28 -2.06 12.49 0.83
CA ASN A 28 -2.46 13.82 0.40
C ASN A 28 -3.31 13.78 -0.89
N THR A 29 -4.29 12.86 -0.95
CA THR A 29 -5.19 12.65 -2.09
C THR A 29 -6.65 12.63 -1.63
N SER A 30 -7.60 12.52 -2.57
CA SER A 30 -9.01 12.26 -2.23
C SER A 30 -9.27 10.77 -1.96
N GLU A 31 -10.32 10.45 -1.21
CA GLU A 31 -10.73 9.05 -0.93
C GLU A 31 -10.94 8.18 -2.18
N ARG A 32 -11.23 8.79 -3.34
CA ARG A 32 -11.34 8.06 -4.61
C ARG A 32 -10.05 7.33 -4.94
N PHE A 33 -8.90 7.89 -4.59
CA PHE A 33 -7.61 7.32 -4.95
C PHE A 33 -7.31 6.03 -4.16
N PRO A 34 -7.37 5.99 -2.81
CA PRO A 34 -7.26 4.73 -2.07
C PRO A 34 -8.32 3.70 -2.46
N ARG A 35 -9.57 4.11 -2.73
CA ARG A 35 -10.63 3.20 -3.21
C ARG A 35 -10.25 2.55 -4.54
N ARG A 36 -9.67 3.32 -5.46
CA ARG A 36 -9.15 2.80 -6.74
C ARG A 36 -8.00 1.82 -6.52
N LEU A 37 -7.04 2.13 -5.64
CA LEU A 37 -5.95 1.20 -5.31
C LEU A 37 -6.47 -0.15 -4.79
N ILE A 38 -7.51 -0.13 -3.94
CA ILE A 38 -8.15 -1.35 -3.43
C ILE A 38 -8.85 -2.12 -4.55
N ALA A 39 -9.63 -1.43 -5.38
CA ALA A 39 -10.38 -2.03 -6.49
C ALA A 39 -9.45 -2.68 -7.52
N GLU A 40 -8.35 -2.01 -7.86
CA GLU A 40 -7.29 -2.49 -8.76
C GLU A 40 -6.33 -3.48 -8.09
N ARG A 41 -6.51 -3.82 -6.80
CA ARG A 41 -5.62 -4.71 -6.02
C ARG A 41 -4.16 -4.24 -6.00
N ARG A 42 -3.90 -2.94 -6.12
CA ARG A 42 -2.55 -2.34 -6.11
C ARG A 42 -1.93 -2.23 -4.73
N ILE A 43 -2.74 -2.38 -3.68
CA ILE A 43 -2.30 -2.38 -2.28
C ILE A 43 -2.99 -3.52 -1.51
N ARG A 44 -2.34 -3.96 -0.43
CA ARG A 44 -2.92 -4.89 0.55
C ARG A 44 -4.01 -4.18 1.35
N PHE A 45 -5.08 -4.89 1.69
CA PHE A 45 -6.16 -4.39 2.55
C PHE A 45 -6.77 -5.53 3.36
N VAL A 46 -7.38 -5.18 4.48
CA VAL A 46 -8.11 -6.09 5.37
C VAL A 46 -9.59 -5.77 5.26
N ARG A 47 -10.42 -6.82 5.14
CA ARG A 47 -11.87 -6.71 5.20
C ARG A 47 -12.32 -7.17 6.58
N LEU A 48 -12.88 -6.25 7.36
CA LEU A 48 -13.40 -6.51 8.70
C LEU A 48 -14.91 -6.71 8.64
N GLY A 49 -15.39 -7.85 9.12
CA GLY A 49 -16.82 -8.17 9.21
C GLY A 49 -17.12 -9.63 8.84
N GLU A 50 -18.35 -10.06 9.13
CA GLU A 50 -18.81 -11.40 8.77
C GLU A 50 -18.75 -11.63 7.25
N GLU A 51 -18.36 -12.85 6.89
CA GLU A 51 -18.31 -13.32 5.51
C GLU A 51 -19.69 -13.12 4.85
N GLY A 52 -19.72 -12.43 3.70
CA GLY A 52 -20.95 -12.11 2.97
C GLY A 52 -21.60 -10.74 3.27
N LYS A 53 -21.19 -10.01 4.31
CA LYS A 53 -21.68 -8.64 4.56
C LYS A 53 -20.79 -7.56 3.93
N ARG A 54 -21.30 -6.32 3.84
CA ARG A 54 -20.48 -5.13 3.52
C ARG A 54 -19.51 -4.87 4.68
N GLY A 55 -18.41 -5.60 4.69
CA GLY A 55 -17.33 -5.43 5.66
C GLY A 55 -16.66 -4.07 5.54
N HIS A 56 -16.16 -3.56 6.66
CA HIS A 56 -15.33 -2.37 6.69
C HIS A 56 -13.96 -2.67 6.10
N VAL A 57 -13.45 -1.77 5.26
CA VAL A 57 -12.09 -1.89 4.74
C VAL A 57 -11.13 -1.16 5.67
N ARG A 58 -10.01 -1.82 5.96
CA ARG A 58 -8.83 -1.23 6.60
C ARG A 58 -7.61 -1.42 5.72
N ILE A 59 -6.78 -0.39 5.65
CA ILE A 59 -5.55 -0.37 4.88
C ILE A 59 -4.39 -0.37 5.87
N PRO A 60 -3.49 -1.37 5.84
CA PRO A 60 -2.27 -1.35 6.64
C PRO A 60 -1.38 -0.18 6.21
N GLU A 61 -0.83 0.56 7.17
CA GLU A 61 0.06 1.68 6.88
C GLU A 61 1.32 1.22 6.12
N SER A 62 1.86 0.03 6.44
CA SER A 62 2.97 -0.57 5.69
C SER A 62 2.67 -0.75 4.20
N ALA A 63 1.42 -1.09 3.85
CA ALA A 63 1.02 -1.30 2.46
C ALA A 63 1.05 0.00 1.65
N LEU A 64 0.70 1.13 2.29
CA LEU A 64 0.84 2.45 1.66
C LEU A 64 2.30 2.84 1.52
N ARG A 65 3.13 2.59 2.52
CA ARG A 65 4.58 2.85 2.46
C ARG A 65 5.26 2.06 1.35
N GLU A 66 4.93 0.78 1.20
CA GLU A 66 5.39 -0.07 0.09
C GLU A 66 4.94 0.47 -1.26
N PHE A 67 3.69 0.91 -1.37
CA PHE A 67 3.17 1.51 -2.60
C PHE A 67 3.91 2.80 -2.96
N ILE A 68 4.18 3.67 -1.99
CA ILE A 68 4.97 4.90 -2.19
C ILE A 68 6.37 4.52 -2.65
N ALA A 69 7.05 3.61 -1.94
CA ALA A 69 8.40 3.17 -2.28
C ALA A 69 8.49 2.58 -3.70
N GLY A 70 7.51 1.77 -4.11
CA GLY A 70 7.45 1.23 -5.47
C GLY A 70 7.04 2.24 -6.55
N GLY A 71 6.50 3.40 -6.15
CA GLY A 71 6.12 4.49 -7.05
C GLY A 71 7.15 5.62 -7.13
N VAL A 72 8.27 5.53 -6.41
CA VAL A 72 9.35 6.51 -6.50
C VAL A 72 9.97 6.46 -7.89
N VAL A 73 10.06 7.62 -8.54
CA VAL A 73 10.78 7.81 -9.81
C VAL A 73 12.04 8.58 -9.49
N GLU A 74 13.19 8.00 -9.81
CA GLU A 74 14.48 8.66 -9.60
C GLU A 74 14.59 9.92 -10.48
N PRO A 75 15.16 11.02 -9.93
CA PRO A 75 15.38 12.23 -10.71
C PRO A 75 16.26 11.99 -11.93
N LEU A 76 15.95 12.65 -13.04
CA LEU A 76 16.84 12.69 -14.21
C LEU A 76 18.10 13.46 -13.87
N THR A 77 19.25 12.86 -14.17
CA THR A 77 20.56 13.50 -14.01
C THR A 77 20.95 14.25 -15.29
N ALA A 78 21.86 15.21 -15.18
CA ALA A 78 22.35 15.96 -16.35
C ALA A 78 22.91 15.01 -17.43
N SER A 79 23.56 13.92 -17.04
CA SER A 79 24.04 12.87 -17.94
C SER A 79 22.93 12.14 -18.70
N ASP A 80 21.73 11.99 -18.12
CA ASP A 80 20.60 11.33 -18.77
C ASP A 80 20.04 12.18 -19.92
N VAL A 81 20.10 13.52 -19.77
CA VAL A 81 19.62 14.47 -20.78
C VAL A 81 20.56 14.53 -21.99
N TRP A 82 21.88 14.48 -21.78
CA TRP A 82 22.87 14.59 -22.87
C TRP A 82 23.01 13.32 -23.72
N ARG A 83 22.57 12.15 -23.24
CA ARG A 83 22.65 10.88 -23.97
C ARG A 83 21.46 10.59 -24.90
N ALA A 84 20.52 11.52 -25.01
CA ALA A 84 19.35 11.39 -25.88
C ALA A 84 19.50 12.10 -27.26
N ALA A 85 20.72 12.51 -27.64
CA ALA A 85 21.04 13.12 -28.94
C ALA A 85 21.80 12.12 -29.84
#